data_AF-A0A7C2K7G5-F1
#
_entry.id   AF-A0A7C2K7G5-F1
#
_cell.length_a   1.000
_cell.length_b   1.000
_cell.length_c   1.000
_cell.angle_alpha   90.00
_cell.angle_beta   90.00
_cell.angle_gamma   90.00
#
_symmetry.space_group_name_H-M   'P 1'
#
loop_
_entity.id
_entity.type
_entity.pdbx_description
1 polymer ?
#
loop_
_entity_poly.entity_id
_entity_poly.type
_entity_poly.pdbx_seq_one_letter_code
_entity_poly.pdbx_strand_id
1 'polypeptide(L)'
;MSATQTLRWQRTAAMVAALLLMAFALIFRFAPSWLHLQSSSHPQLDTGSSYSGTRPAGASSSATLVGAVSIAYTSGPSLALASRDVILAQQQAQPSPSDTTVSSPAVKRLLALAESARLQGNLVTETGGAAAFYREILKSHPHSVVARVGLAELERRLATDAQQALDDGDGDAATRYIVQLRTLPHSQADATRLAMRLRVLQRTRPLLSAAVKREQRGQDLSPAGHSAVDLYRKVLRLDPGDMVARRGLLRIQKNILDRGLRRAAQGNFVAAKRELARAAKLVPNSGFLQAMRQRIKILRRAAAAVILDRAWAALDARDAAQARNLAKQATRLFPALTKLRDFDRRMEYFQLYGGHQPGHVFADNFLGRSGGAPPMLVIPAGHFIMGTTAAGSGRIRASQRPAHEVTFGRGFAISRTEVTVNEFRAFIRATGYVTDAQRNGGSRVYDDATGRMRTDPEANWRDDYNGHPAHGDMPVLHVSWNDAVAYTHWLSKETGDKYHLPSEAQFEYAMRAGSVGPYWWGPGTPVQKVENLAG
;
A
#
# COMPACT_ATOMS: atom_id res chain seq x y z
N MET A 1 -9.85 -28.57 -45.42
CA MET A 1 -8.39 -28.38 -45.38
C MET A 1 -7.78 -29.47 -44.51
N SER A 2 -6.77 -30.19 -45.00
CA SER A 2 -6.18 -31.33 -44.28
C SER A 2 -5.38 -30.85 -43.05
N ALA A 3 -5.31 -31.68 -42.01
CA ALA A 3 -4.63 -31.38 -40.73
C ALA A 3 -3.13 -30.99 -40.89
N THR A 4 -2.53 -31.30 -42.04
CA THR A 4 -1.16 -30.92 -42.38
C THR A 4 -1.03 -29.47 -42.87
N GLN A 5 -2.09 -28.85 -43.39
CA GLN A 5 -2.09 -27.43 -43.79
C GLN A 5 -2.21 -26.48 -42.59
N THR A 6 -3.04 -26.82 -41.61
CA THR A 6 -3.22 -26.02 -40.38
C THR A 6 -1.94 -25.96 -39.53
N LEU A 7 -1.20 -27.07 -39.45
CA LEU A 7 0.06 -27.11 -38.69
C LEU A 7 1.18 -26.26 -39.34
N ARG A 8 1.22 -26.22 -40.68
CA ARG A 8 2.17 -25.36 -41.42
C ARG A 8 1.84 -23.88 -41.23
N TRP A 9 0.55 -23.53 -41.27
CA TRP A 9 0.09 -22.15 -41.09
C TRP A 9 0.36 -21.61 -39.67
N GLN A 10 0.16 -22.44 -38.64
CA GLN A 10 0.49 -22.07 -37.26
C GLN A 10 2.00 -21.83 -37.06
N ARG A 11 2.86 -22.65 -37.68
CA ARG A 11 4.31 -22.48 -37.61
C ARG A 11 4.79 -21.22 -38.34
N THR A 12 4.23 -20.91 -39.51
CA THR A 12 4.55 -19.67 -40.22
C THR A 12 4.05 -18.44 -39.47
N ALA A 13 2.83 -18.49 -38.89
CA ALA A 13 2.30 -17.41 -38.07
C ALA A 13 3.15 -17.15 -36.82
N ALA A 14 3.61 -18.21 -36.13
CA ALA A 14 4.47 -18.09 -34.95
C ALA A 14 5.85 -17.50 -35.29
N MET A 15 6.46 -17.90 -36.43
CA MET A 15 7.72 -17.32 -36.89
C MET A 15 7.59 -15.84 -37.25
N VAL A 16 6.51 -15.46 -37.94
CA VAL A 16 6.26 -14.06 -38.31
C VAL A 16 6.05 -13.20 -37.06
N ALA A 17 5.30 -13.69 -36.07
CA ALA A 17 5.10 -12.99 -34.80
C ALA A 17 6.41 -12.80 -34.03
N ALA A 18 7.29 -13.82 -34.02
CA ALA A 18 8.60 -13.73 -33.38
C ALA A 18 9.52 -12.71 -34.07
N LEU A 19 9.52 -12.68 -35.41
CA LEU A 19 10.30 -11.70 -36.18
C LEU A 19 9.80 -10.26 -35.95
N LEU A 20 8.48 -10.05 -35.88
CA LEU A 20 7.90 -8.73 -35.60
C LEU A 20 8.24 -8.25 -34.19
N LEU A 21 8.19 -9.13 -33.19
CA LEU A 21 8.60 -8.79 -31.82
C LEU A 21 10.10 -8.44 -31.73
N MET A 22 10.95 -9.16 -32.45
CA MET A 22 12.39 -8.88 -32.48
C MET A 22 12.68 -7.55 -33.19
N ALA A 23 12.00 -7.26 -34.31
CA ALA A 23 12.10 -5.98 -35.00
C ALA A 23 11.62 -4.82 -34.11
N PHE A 24 10.50 -4.99 -33.41
CA PHE A 24 9.98 -3.99 -32.46
C PHE A 24 10.96 -3.73 -31.31
N ALA A 25 11.55 -4.78 -30.74
CA ALA A 25 12.56 -4.65 -29.68
C ALA A 25 13.85 -3.95 -30.17
N LEU A 26 14.26 -4.19 -31.42
CA LEU A 26 15.41 -3.51 -32.03
C LEU A 26 15.12 -2.02 -32.29
N ILE A 27 13.94 -1.67 -32.80
CA ILE A 27 13.52 -0.27 -33.00
C ILE A 27 13.47 0.46 -31.65
N PHE A 28 12.91 -0.16 -30.62
CA PHE A 28 12.84 0.43 -29.27
C PHE A 28 14.22 0.64 -28.64
N ARG A 29 15.19 -0.23 -28.94
CA ARG A 29 16.55 -0.16 -28.39
C ARG A 29 17.47 0.81 -29.13
N PHE A 30 17.31 0.97 -30.44
CA PHE A 30 18.27 1.72 -31.28
C PHE A 30 17.70 2.99 -31.94
N ALA A 31 16.37 3.17 -32.00
CA ALA A 31 15.73 4.35 -32.60
C ALA A 31 14.49 4.83 -31.81
N PRO A 32 14.60 5.11 -30.50
CA PRO A 32 13.46 5.52 -29.69
C PRO A 32 12.82 6.86 -30.11
N SER A 33 13.55 7.69 -30.87
CA SER A 33 13.08 8.99 -31.37
C SER A 33 12.03 8.89 -32.49
N TRP A 34 11.89 7.74 -33.16
CA TRP A 34 10.88 7.53 -34.23
C TRP A 34 9.46 7.29 -33.70
N LEU A 35 9.29 7.12 -32.38
CA LEU A 35 8.00 6.81 -31.75
C LEU A 35 7.33 8.03 -31.09
N HIS A 36 7.87 9.25 -31.26
CA HIS A 36 7.24 10.46 -30.73
C HIS A 36 6.24 11.07 -31.72
N LEU A 37 4.95 10.80 -31.48
CA LEU A 37 3.86 11.66 -31.93
C LEU A 37 4.01 13.03 -31.25
N GLN A 38 4.14 14.09 -32.05
CA GLN A 38 4.17 15.48 -31.57
C GLN A 38 2.87 15.79 -30.82
N SER A 39 2.97 16.14 -29.54
CA SER A 39 1.86 16.69 -28.77
C SER A 39 1.56 18.10 -29.25
N SER A 40 0.38 18.25 -29.85
CA SER A 40 -0.21 19.49 -30.31
C SER A 40 -0.43 20.48 -29.15
N SER A 41 -0.15 21.73 -29.46
CA SER A 41 -0.40 22.97 -28.73
C SER A 41 -1.85 23.13 -28.26
N HIS A 42 -2.07 23.73 -27.09
CA HIS A 42 -3.28 24.50 -26.72
C HIS A 42 -3.06 25.21 -25.35
N PRO A 43 -3.84 26.25 -24.98
CA PRO A 43 -3.79 27.62 -25.52
C PRO A 43 -3.52 28.66 -24.41
N GLN A 44 -3.10 29.87 -24.81
CA GLN A 44 -3.11 31.07 -23.96
C GLN A 44 -4.57 31.47 -23.66
N LEU A 45 -4.82 31.85 -22.40
CA LEU A 45 -5.96 32.67 -22.02
C LEU A 45 -5.45 33.97 -21.40
N ASP A 46 -5.79 35.05 -22.09
CA ASP A 46 -5.73 36.43 -21.65
C ASP A 46 -6.56 36.66 -20.38
N THR A 47 -5.97 37.40 -19.44
CA THR A 47 -6.73 38.35 -18.63
C THR A 47 -5.93 39.64 -18.57
N GLY A 48 -6.38 40.63 -19.33
CA GLY A 48 -5.87 41.99 -19.23
C GLY A 48 -6.24 42.64 -17.91
N SER A 49 -5.38 43.55 -17.45
CA SER A 49 -5.84 44.80 -16.85
C SER A 49 -4.75 45.85 -16.89
N SER A 50 -5.19 47.06 -17.18
CA SER A 50 -4.48 48.28 -17.49
C SER A 50 -3.87 48.97 -16.27
N TYR A 51 -2.89 49.83 -16.57
CA TYR A 51 -2.20 50.82 -15.73
C TYR A 51 -3.04 51.55 -14.66
N SER A 52 -2.48 51.70 -13.46
CA SER A 52 -2.14 53.00 -12.87
C SER A 52 -1.22 52.81 -11.65
N GLY A 53 -0.20 53.66 -11.54
CA GLY A 53 0.97 53.42 -10.70
C GLY A 53 0.87 53.92 -9.27
N THR A 54 1.77 53.41 -8.43
CA THR A 54 2.52 54.16 -7.41
C THR A 54 3.58 53.22 -6.81
N ARG A 55 4.86 53.59 -6.93
CA ARG A 55 5.94 53.13 -6.02
C ARG A 55 5.71 53.80 -4.64
N PRO A 56 6.26 53.32 -3.50
CA PRO A 56 7.58 52.71 -3.41
C PRO A 56 7.79 51.56 -2.39
N ALA A 57 8.98 50.95 -2.52
CA ALA A 57 9.83 50.32 -1.50
C ALA A 57 9.32 49.07 -0.74
N GLY A 58 10.14 48.02 -0.78
CA GLY A 58 10.04 46.88 0.12
C GLY A 58 10.32 45.56 -0.57
N ALA A 59 11.52 45.05 -0.36
CA ALA A 59 12.02 43.85 -0.99
C ALA A 59 11.38 42.57 -0.44
N SER A 60 11.13 41.65 -1.38
CA SER A 60 11.30 40.18 -1.31
C SER A 60 10.53 39.37 -0.27
N SER A 61 9.70 38.45 -0.78
CA SER A 61 9.47 37.14 -0.17
C SER A 61 8.96 36.17 -1.24
N SER A 62 9.85 35.33 -1.78
CA SER A 62 9.47 34.10 -2.50
C SER A 62 10.44 32.97 -2.17
N ALA A 63 9.93 32.09 -1.33
CA ALA A 63 9.99 30.63 -1.35
C ALA A 63 10.90 29.89 -2.36
N THR A 64 11.49 28.83 -1.78
CA THR A 64 11.63 27.44 -2.27
C THR A 64 12.90 26.96 -2.99
N LEU A 65 13.27 25.75 -2.54
CA LEU A 65 13.91 24.61 -3.22
C LEU A 65 15.43 24.43 -3.10
N VAL A 66 15.75 23.37 -2.34
CA VAL A 66 16.61 22.23 -2.73
C VAL A 66 18.03 22.53 -3.16
N GLY A 67 18.98 21.97 -2.43
CA GLY A 67 20.32 21.77 -2.94
C GLY A 67 21.21 21.09 -1.91
N ALA A 68 21.53 19.82 -2.19
CA ALA A 68 22.55 19.09 -1.46
C ALA A 68 23.95 19.63 -1.78
N VAL A 69 24.89 19.28 -0.88
CA VAL A 69 26.36 19.32 -1.02
C VAL A 69 27.03 20.59 -0.46
N SER A 70 27.67 20.34 0.68
CA SER A 70 28.91 20.91 1.20
C SER A 70 28.97 22.38 1.62
N ILE A 71 29.57 22.53 2.82
CA ILE A 71 30.12 23.74 3.44
C ILE A 71 29.12 24.59 4.22
N ALA A 72 29.08 24.38 5.53
CA ALA A 72 28.73 25.37 6.56
C ALA A 72 28.96 24.69 7.93
N TYR A 73 29.80 25.15 8.86
CA TYR A 73 30.31 26.49 9.10
C TYR A 73 31.68 26.39 9.79
N THR A 74 32.73 26.90 9.15
CA THR A 74 33.66 27.77 9.88
C THR A 74 32.95 29.10 10.09
N SER A 75 31.93 29.12 10.95
CA SER A 75 31.70 30.32 11.74
C SER A 75 32.71 30.17 12.85
N GLY A 76 33.85 30.84 12.66
CA GLY A 76 34.60 31.34 13.80
C GLY A 76 33.60 31.92 14.81
N PRO A 77 33.89 31.80 16.10
CA PRO A 77 32.94 32.14 17.15
C PRO A 77 32.27 33.47 16.82
N SER A 78 30.94 33.51 16.86
CA SER A 78 30.20 34.77 16.87
C SER A 78 30.85 35.63 17.94
N LEU A 79 31.49 36.72 17.50
CA LEU A 79 31.93 37.79 18.37
C LEU A 79 30.70 38.20 19.17
N ALA A 80 30.61 37.67 20.39
CA ALA A 80 29.70 38.20 21.38
C ALA A 80 30.12 39.67 21.48
N LEU A 81 29.25 40.54 20.96
CA LEU A 81 29.32 41.96 21.19
C LEU A 81 29.56 42.12 22.69
N ALA A 82 30.72 42.69 22.99
CA ALA A 82 31.14 43.12 24.31
C ALA A 82 29.93 43.63 25.11
N SER A 83 29.80 43.21 26.38
CA SER A 83 28.83 43.80 27.28
C SER A 83 29.00 45.32 27.29
N ARG A 84 27.93 46.08 27.57
CA ARG A 84 27.98 47.56 27.63
C ARG A 84 29.14 48.07 28.50
N ASP A 85 29.51 47.30 29.53
CA ASP A 85 30.64 47.57 30.42
C ASP A 85 32.01 47.40 29.73
N VAL A 86 32.14 46.46 28.79
CA VAL A 86 33.36 46.28 27.98
C VAL A 86 33.44 47.33 26.86
N ILE A 87 32.32 47.76 26.28
CA ILE A 87 32.29 48.89 25.33
C ILE A 87 32.66 50.20 26.04
N LEU A 88 32.17 50.41 27.27
CA LEU A 88 32.56 51.55 28.12
C LEU A 88 34.04 51.49 28.53
N ALA A 89 34.60 50.30 28.78
CA ALA A 89 36.03 50.13 29.05
C ALA A 89 36.93 50.34 27.81
N GLN A 90 36.43 50.04 26.61
CA GLN A 90 37.17 50.19 25.35
C GLN A 90 37.05 51.61 24.75
N GLN A 91 35.94 52.32 24.99
CA GLN A 91 35.80 53.75 24.64
C GLN A 91 36.61 54.68 25.55
N GLN A 92 37.02 54.23 26.74
CA GLN A 92 37.96 54.94 27.60
C GLN A 92 39.44 54.72 27.22
N ALA A 93 39.72 54.00 26.12
CA ALA A 93 41.08 53.78 25.62
C ALA A 93 41.53 54.84 24.59
N GLN A 94 41.08 56.10 24.74
CA GLN A 94 41.94 57.22 24.34
C GLN A 94 42.83 57.58 25.53
N PRO A 95 44.13 57.88 25.33
CA PRO A 95 45.02 58.20 26.43
C PRO A 95 44.63 59.56 27.02
N SER A 96 43.79 59.56 28.07
CA SER A 96 43.69 60.72 28.96
C SER A 96 44.88 60.72 29.93
N PRO A 97 45.50 61.88 30.19
CA PRO A 97 46.82 62.01 30.82
C PRO A 97 46.77 61.88 32.35
N SER A 98 46.27 60.75 32.84
CA SER A 98 46.38 60.39 34.27
C SER A 98 46.46 58.89 34.52
N ASP A 99 46.95 58.09 33.56
CA ASP A 99 47.39 56.72 33.82
C ASP A 99 48.89 56.71 34.13
N THR A 100 49.24 57.13 35.35
CA THR A 100 50.64 57.19 35.85
C THR A 100 51.32 55.81 35.95
N THR A 101 50.63 54.71 35.60
CA THR A 101 51.13 53.33 35.73
C THR A 101 52.08 52.90 34.60
N VAL A 102 51.98 53.48 33.40
CA VAL A 102 52.85 53.12 32.25
C VAL A 102 54.20 53.85 32.29
N SER A 103 54.35 54.88 33.13
CA SER A 103 55.54 55.76 33.14
C SER A 103 56.75 55.19 33.89
N SER A 104 56.59 54.13 34.69
CA SER A 104 57.72 53.51 35.39
C SER A 104 58.55 52.62 34.44
N PRO A 105 59.87 52.84 34.30
CA PRO A 105 60.76 51.98 33.50
C PRO A 105 60.67 50.49 33.88
N ALA A 106 60.37 50.19 35.15
CA ALA A 106 60.21 48.83 35.64
C ALA A 106 58.93 48.16 35.10
N VAL A 107 57.80 48.87 35.04
CA VAL A 107 56.53 48.35 34.51
C VAL A 107 56.63 48.11 33.01
N LYS A 108 57.27 49.02 32.26
CA LYS A 108 57.52 48.82 30.81
C LYS A 108 58.36 47.56 30.53
N ARG A 109 59.40 47.31 31.34
CA ARG A 109 60.20 46.08 31.23
C ARG A 109 59.38 44.83 31.53
N LEU A 110 58.59 44.84 32.60
CA LEU A 110 57.72 43.71 32.97
C LEU A 110 56.66 43.42 31.89
N LEU A 111 56.09 44.44 31.26
CA LEU A 111 55.16 44.28 30.13
C LEU A 111 55.85 43.67 28.91
N ALA A 112 57.06 44.11 28.57
CA ALA A 112 57.83 43.51 27.46
C ALA A 112 58.20 42.04 27.74
N LEU A 113 58.54 41.72 28.99
CA LEU A 113 58.78 40.34 29.44
C LEU A 113 57.50 39.50 29.39
N ALA A 114 56.35 40.06 29.79
CA ALA A 114 55.05 39.39 29.69
C ALA A 114 54.67 39.08 28.24
N GLU A 115 54.86 40.04 27.32
CA GLU A 115 54.58 39.86 25.89
C GLU A 115 55.52 38.80 25.27
N SER A 116 56.81 38.85 25.60
CA SER A 116 57.81 37.86 25.15
C SER A 116 57.45 36.44 25.63
N ALA A 117 57.13 36.28 26.92
CA ALA A 117 56.71 35.01 27.48
C ALA A 117 55.42 34.50 26.81
N ARG A 118 54.49 35.40 26.48
CA ARG A 118 53.24 35.06 25.77
C ARG A 118 53.51 34.55 24.35
N LEU A 119 54.42 35.17 23.62
CA LEU A 119 54.83 34.75 22.26
C LEU A 119 55.53 33.39 22.26
N GLN A 120 56.28 33.09 23.33
CA GLN A 120 56.95 31.80 23.52
C GLN A 120 56.02 30.68 24.03
N GLY A 121 54.73 30.98 24.26
CA GLY A 121 53.77 30.02 24.83
C GLY A 121 53.97 29.74 26.32
N ASN A 122 54.82 30.51 27.01
CA ASN A 122 55.06 30.42 28.44
C ASN A 122 54.02 31.26 29.21
N LEU A 123 52.82 30.73 29.33
CA LEU A 123 51.66 31.50 29.79
C LEU A 123 51.56 31.64 31.32
N VAL A 124 51.67 30.52 32.08
CA VAL A 124 51.27 30.48 33.51
C VAL A 124 52.30 29.80 34.44
N THR A 125 53.59 29.85 34.10
CA THR A 125 54.64 29.31 35.00
C THR A 125 54.80 30.14 36.28
N GLU A 126 55.26 29.51 37.36
CA GLU A 126 55.46 30.14 38.68
C GLU A 126 56.48 31.28 38.63
N THR A 127 57.55 31.12 37.85
CA THR A 127 58.59 32.12 37.61
C THR A 127 58.80 32.31 36.11
N GLY A 128 58.66 33.55 35.63
CA GLY A 128 58.98 33.91 34.25
C GLY A 128 57.85 33.71 33.22
N GLY A 129 56.65 33.32 33.64
CA GLY A 129 55.47 33.24 32.76
C GLY A 129 54.75 34.59 32.62
N ALA A 130 54.03 34.77 31.52
CA ALA A 130 53.27 36.00 31.24
C ALA A 130 52.33 36.40 32.40
N ALA A 131 51.63 35.42 32.99
CA ALA A 131 50.75 35.65 34.15
C ALA A 131 51.51 36.04 35.44
N ALA A 132 52.76 35.59 35.62
CA ALA A 132 53.58 36.00 36.76
C ALA A 132 53.99 37.48 36.63
N PHE A 133 54.39 37.90 35.43
CA PHE A 133 54.73 39.31 35.15
C PHE A 133 53.52 40.25 35.30
N TYR A 134 52.35 39.88 34.80
CA TYR A 134 51.13 40.68 35.02
C TYR A 134 50.72 40.76 36.49
N ARG A 135 50.83 39.67 37.26
CA ARG A 135 50.59 39.69 38.72
C ARG A 135 51.58 40.60 39.45
N GLU A 136 52.85 40.60 39.06
CA GLU A 136 53.87 41.46 39.66
C GLU A 136 53.60 42.95 39.38
N ILE A 137 53.10 43.27 38.18
CA ILE A 137 52.62 44.63 37.87
C ILE A 137 51.43 45.00 38.76
N LEU A 138 50.47 44.08 38.98
CA LEU A 138 49.30 44.35 39.83
C LEU A 138 49.62 44.45 41.33
N LYS A 139 50.70 43.81 41.82
CA LYS A 139 51.17 44.00 43.21
C LYS A 139 51.66 45.42 43.45
N SER A 140 52.43 45.96 42.51
CA SER A 140 53.01 47.31 42.60
C SER A 140 52.03 48.40 42.15
N HIS A 141 51.13 48.10 41.21
CA HIS A 141 50.16 49.02 40.62
C HIS A 141 48.78 48.34 40.52
N PRO A 142 48.02 48.27 41.63
CA PRO A 142 46.73 47.55 41.68
C PRO A 142 45.68 48.00 40.66
N HIS A 143 45.76 49.25 40.19
CA HIS A 143 44.81 49.84 39.23
C HIS A 143 45.26 49.75 37.76
N SER A 144 46.39 49.08 37.46
CA SER A 144 46.88 48.97 36.08
C SER A 144 45.86 48.29 35.16
N VAL A 145 45.32 49.04 34.20
CA VAL A 145 44.36 48.53 33.21
C VAL A 145 45.04 47.50 32.30
N VAL A 146 46.26 47.80 31.83
CA VAL A 146 47.00 46.94 30.91
C VAL A 146 47.28 45.56 31.50
N ALA A 147 47.70 45.49 32.76
CA ALA A 147 47.98 44.21 33.42
C ALA A 147 46.70 43.40 33.69
N ARG A 148 45.58 44.06 34.06
CA ARG A 148 44.27 43.38 34.20
C ARG A 148 43.77 42.83 32.87
N VAL A 149 43.85 43.62 31.80
CA VAL A 149 43.43 43.21 30.45
C VAL A 149 44.30 42.06 29.93
N GLY A 150 45.62 42.13 30.10
CA GLY A 150 46.54 41.05 29.69
C GLY A 150 46.28 39.73 30.42
N LEU A 151 45.97 39.79 31.72
CA LEU A 151 45.64 38.61 32.51
C LEU A 151 44.27 38.01 32.11
N ALA A 152 43.26 38.86 31.86
CA ALA A 152 41.96 38.41 31.35
C ALA A 152 42.05 37.79 29.94
N GLU A 153 42.95 38.28 29.08
CA GLU A 153 43.20 37.68 27.76
C GLU A 153 43.81 36.28 27.87
N LEU A 154 44.76 36.10 28.80
CA LEU A 154 45.33 34.77 29.09
C LEU A 154 44.27 33.79 29.60
N GLU A 155 43.39 34.23 30.50
CA GLU A 155 42.27 33.43 31.01
C GLU A 155 41.35 32.98 29.86
N ARG A 156 40.92 33.91 28.98
CA ARG A 156 40.06 33.60 27.83
C ARG A 156 40.72 32.64 26.85
N ARG A 157 42.01 32.84 26.55
CA ARG A 157 42.75 31.97 25.64
C ARG A 157 42.87 30.56 26.20
N LEU A 158 43.29 30.41 27.45
CA LEU A 158 43.40 29.09 28.10
C LEU A 158 42.05 28.38 28.21
N ALA A 159 40.97 29.11 28.49
CA ALA A 159 39.62 28.55 28.49
C ALA A 159 39.21 28.07 27.09
N THR A 160 39.58 28.81 26.04
CA THR A 160 39.32 28.45 24.64
C THR A 160 40.13 27.22 24.23
N ASP A 161 41.42 27.17 24.56
CA ASP A 161 42.30 26.04 24.25
C ASP A 161 41.86 24.78 25.01
N ALA A 162 41.46 24.91 26.28
CA ALA A 162 40.87 23.82 27.06
C ALA A 162 39.56 23.31 26.43
N GLN A 163 38.71 24.24 25.98
CA GLN A 163 37.44 23.91 25.32
C GLN A 163 37.68 23.18 24.00
N GLN A 164 38.61 23.66 23.18
CA GLN A 164 39.01 23.02 21.93
C GLN A 164 39.59 21.62 22.17
N ALA A 165 40.50 21.46 23.14
CA ALA A 165 41.05 20.16 23.50
C ALA A 165 39.97 19.16 23.94
N LEU A 166 38.95 19.62 24.68
CA LEU A 166 37.81 18.79 25.04
C LEU A 166 36.95 18.40 23.83
N ASP A 167 36.76 19.31 22.88
CA ASP A 167 36.01 19.07 21.64
C ASP A 167 36.75 18.07 20.72
N ASP A 168 38.08 18.13 20.71
CA ASP A 168 38.96 17.20 19.99
C ASP A 168 39.13 15.85 20.72
N GLY A 169 38.65 15.75 21.96
CA GLY A 169 38.76 14.56 22.80
C GLY A 169 40.17 14.32 23.37
N ASP A 170 41.03 15.33 23.34
CA ASP A 170 42.36 15.33 23.97
C ASP A 170 42.23 15.71 25.46
N GLY A 171 41.93 14.70 26.27
CA GLY A 171 41.83 14.85 27.72
C GLY A 171 43.13 15.28 28.40
N ASP A 172 44.30 14.98 27.82
CA ASP A 172 45.60 15.28 28.42
C ASP A 172 45.96 16.76 28.19
N ALA A 173 45.74 17.27 26.98
CA ALA A 173 45.82 18.70 26.69
C ALA A 173 44.80 19.49 27.52
N ALA A 174 43.54 19.07 27.56
CA ALA A 174 42.50 19.73 28.36
C ALA A 174 42.86 19.77 29.85
N THR A 175 43.41 18.68 30.41
CA THR A 175 43.88 18.64 31.80
C THR A 175 44.94 19.70 32.05
N ARG A 176 45.95 19.81 31.18
CA ARG A 176 47.03 20.80 31.30
C ARG A 176 46.48 22.23 31.28
N TYR A 177 45.60 22.57 30.33
CA TYR A 177 45.02 23.90 30.25
C TYR A 177 44.12 24.23 31.44
N ILE A 178 43.31 23.28 31.93
CA ILE A 178 42.44 23.49 33.10
C ILE A 178 43.26 23.70 34.38
N VAL A 179 44.38 22.98 34.55
CA VAL A 179 45.29 23.17 35.70
C VAL A 179 45.90 24.57 35.67
N GLN A 180 46.38 25.02 34.51
CA GLN A 180 46.91 26.39 34.35
C GLN A 180 45.83 27.44 34.62
N LEU A 181 44.62 27.23 34.08
CA LEU A 181 43.48 28.12 34.27
C LEU A 181 43.21 28.32 35.77
N ARG A 182 43.12 27.26 36.59
CA ARG A 182 42.87 27.35 38.05
C ARG A 182 43.83 28.24 38.84
N THR A 183 45.02 28.51 38.33
CA THR A 183 45.98 29.39 39.01
C THR A 183 45.71 30.88 38.78
N LEU A 184 44.76 31.22 37.88
CA LEU A 184 44.39 32.59 37.52
C LEU A 184 43.14 33.05 38.30
N PRO A 185 43.11 34.30 38.81
CA PRO A 185 42.16 34.72 39.86
C PRO A 185 40.69 34.72 39.45
N HIS A 186 40.34 35.06 38.21
CA HIS A 186 38.95 35.23 37.77
C HIS A 186 38.42 34.06 36.95
N SER A 187 39.19 32.97 36.88
CA SER A 187 38.93 31.85 35.97
C SER A 187 38.32 30.61 36.66
N GLN A 188 38.11 30.66 37.98
CA GLN A 188 37.70 29.50 38.78
C GLN A 188 36.36 28.89 38.32
N ALA A 189 35.42 29.72 37.86
CA ALA A 189 34.13 29.25 37.34
C ALA A 189 34.32 28.47 36.02
N ASP A 190 35.09 29.01 35.08
CA ASP A 190 35.40 28.35 33.80
C ASP A 190 36.19 27.06 34.02
N ALA A 191 37.20 27.08 34.89
CA ALA A 191 37.98 25.91 35.23
C ALA A 191 37.13 24.81 35.89
N THR A 192 36.14 25.17 36.71
CA THR A 192 35.20 24.22 37.31
C THR A 192 34.27 23.61 36.25
N ARG A 193 33.71 24.44 35.37
CA ARG A 193 32.85 23.99 34.25
C ARG A 193 33.60 23.04 33.32
N LEU A 194 34.80 23.42 32.88
CA LEU A 194 35.64 22.63 31.99
C LEU A 194 36.12 21.33 32.66
N ALA A 195 36.47 21.37 33.95
CA ALA A 195 36.82 20.18 34.71
C ALA A 195 35.66 19.18 34.83
N MET A 196 34.41 19.63 34.97
CA MET A 196 33.25 18.73 34.95
C MET A 196 33.11 18.05 33.59
N ARG A 197 33.27 18.80 32.50
CA ARG A 197 33.20 18.25 31.14
C ARG A 197 34.35 17.27 30.84
N LEU A 198 35.56 17.56 31.32
CA LEU A 198 36.70 16.64 31.27
C LEU A 198 36.41 15.32 32.00
N ARG A 199 35.80 15.37 33.19
CA ARG A 199 35.41 14.15 33.94
C ARG A 199 34.42 13.30 33.15
N VAL A 200 33.47 13.93 32.45
CA VAL A 200 32.53 13.21 31.58
C VAL A 200 33.30 12.54 30.43
N LEU A 201 34.16 13.28 29.72
CA LEU A 201 34.99 12.76 28.63
C LEU A 201 35.85 11.55 29.08
N GLN A 202 36.52 11.66 30.21
CA GLN A 202 37.36 10.60 30.78
C GLN A 202 36.56 9.33 31.11
N ARG A 203 35.27 9.47 31.47
CA ARG A 203 34.37 8.33 31.73
C ARG A 203 33.77 7.76 30.44
N THR A 204 33.44 8.59 29.44
CA THR A 204 32.79 8.14 28.21
C THR A 204 33.76 7.48 27.23
N ARG A 205 35.00 7.96 27.12
CA ARG A 205 36.02 7.43 26.18
C ARG A 205 36.29 5.92 26.31
N PRO A 206 36.56 5.34 27.50
CA PRO A 206 36.76 3.90 27.63
C PRO A 206 35.48 3.11 27.34
N LEU A 207 34.30 3.64 27.67
CA LEU A 207 33.01 3.01 27.36
C LEU A 207 32.75 2.95 25.85
N LEU A 208 33.06 4.04 25.12
CA LEU A 208 32.96 4.08 23.65
C LEU A 208 33.91 3.09 23.00
N SER A 209 35.17 3.04 23.43
CA SER A 209 36.15 2.06 22.93
C SER A 209 35.68 0.63 23.17
N ALA A 210 35.17 0.34 24.38
CA ALA A 210 34.60 -0.96 24.70
C ALA A 210 33.37 -1.27 23.82
N ALA A 211 32.47 -0.30 23.59
CA ALA A 211 31.28 -0.48 22.77
C ALA A 211 31.64 -0.87 21.32
N VAL A 212 32.60 -0.17 20.71
CA VAL A 212 33.09 -0.48 19.36
C VAL A 212 33.71 -1.87 19.30
N LYS A 213 34.52 -2.26 20.29
CA LYS A 213 35.09 -3.61 20.37
C LYS A 213 34.01 -4.70 20.50
N ARG A 214 32.90 -4.43 21.20
CA ARG A 214 31.76 -5.36 21.30
C ARG A 214 31.03 -5.47 19.96
N GLU A 215 30.78 -4.34 19.28
CA GLU A 215 30.17 -4.30 17.95
C GLU A 215 30.99 -5.14 16.94
N GLN A 216 32.32 -4.97 16.92
CA GLN A 216 33.23 -5.75 16.05
C GLN A 216 33.17 -7.26 16.30
N ARG A 217 32.82 -7.69 17.51
CA ARG A 217 32.64 -9.10 17.88
C ARG A 217 31.21 -9.62 17.65
N GLY A 218 30.33 -8.80 17.07
CA GLY A 218 28.91 -9.15 16.88
C GLY A 218 28.08 -9.16 18.17
N GLN A 219 28.61 -8.58 19.26
CA GLN A 219 27.99 -8.55 20.59
C GLN A 219 27.07 -7.33 20.75
N ASP A 220 26.18 -7.13 19.78
CA ASP A 220 25.33 -5.94 19.67
C ASP A 220 24.32 -5.83 20.81
N LEU A 221 23.64 -6.93 21.12
CA LEU A 221 22.56 -7.04 22.10
C LEU A 221 22.87 -8.03 23.23
N SER A 222 24.01 -8.71 23.16
CA SER A 222 24.39 -9.79 24.07
C SER A 222 25.85 -9.63 24.50
N PRO A 223 26.21 -9.92 25.77
CA PRO A 223 25.32 -10.29 26.88
C PRO A 223 24.59 -9.05 27.44
N ALA A 224 23.42 -9.26 28.04
CA ALA A 224 22.62 -8.18 28.64
C ALA A 224 23.42 -7.42 29.72
N GLY A 225 23.29 -6.09 29.74
CA GLY A 225 23.98 -5.19 30.66
C GLY A 225 25.40 -4.80 30.23
N HIS A 226 25.98 -5.54 29.28
CA HIS A 226 27.34 -5.36 28.78
C HIS A 226 27.44 -5.41 27.25
N SER A 227 26.32 -5.39 26.53
CA SER A 227 26.31 -5.36 25.08
C SER A 227 26.83 -4.02 24.53
N ALA A 228 27.11 -3.97 23.23
CA ALA A 228 27.48 -2.71 22.57
C ALA A 228 26.40 -1.62 22.79
N VAL A 229 25.12 -2.00 22.69
CA VAL A 229 23.98 -1.10 22.96
C VAL A 229 23.96 -0.62 24.41
N ASP A 230 24.23 -1.49 25.38
CA ASP A 230 24.24 -1.11 26.79
C ASP A 230 25.36 -0.11 27.11
N LEU A 231 26.53 -0.29 26.49
CA LEU A 231 27.67 0.63 26.61
C LEU A 231 27.37 1.98 25.96
N TYR A 232 26.80 2.01 24.76
CA TYR A 232 26.36 3.27 24.14
C TYR A 232 25.28 3.99 24.97
N ARG A 233 24.33 3.26 25.56
CA ARG A 233 23.34 3.84 26.49
C ARG A 233 23.96 4.36 27.78
N LYS A 234 25.00 3.70 28.30
CA LYS A 234 25.78 4.21 29.45
C LYS A 234 26.45 5.53 29.09
N VAL A 235 27.05 5.64 27.90
CA VAL A 235 27.63 6.90 27.39
C VAL A 235 26.57 7.99 27.30
N LEU A 236 25.40 7.71 26.70
CA LEU A 236 24.33 8.71 26.55
C LEU A 236 23.67 9.15 27.86
N ARG A 237 23.82 8.38 28.94
CA ARG A 237 23.41 8.83 30.28
C ARG A 237 24.41 9.81 30.91
N LEU A 238 25.68 9.71 30.53
CA LEU A 238 26.74 10.62 30.98
C LEU A 238 26.80 11.88 30.10
N ASP A 239 26.64 11.71 28.79
CA ASP A 239 26.58 12.78 27.79
C ASP A 239 25.45 12.51 26.78
N PRO A 240 24.26 13.08 26.97
CA PRO A 240 23.14 12.95 26.04
C PRO A 240 23.44 13.47 24.63
N GLY A 241 24.42 14.36 24.46
CA GLY A 241 24.82 14.97 23.19
C GLY A 241 25.80 14.13 22.38
N ASP A 242 26.31 13.02 22.93
CA ASP A 242 27.38 12.23 22.29
C ASP A 242 26.95 11.66 20.93
N MET A 243 27.56 12.20 19.87
CA MET A 243 27.27 11.86 18.49
C MET A 243 27.83 10.49 18.07
N VAL A 244 28.85 9.97 18.75
CA VAL A 244 29.45 8.66 18.43
C VAL A 244 28.53 7.56 18.94
N ALA A 245 28.05 7.67 20.17
CA ALA A 245 27.10 6.73 20.76
C ALA A 245 25.75 6.74 20.03
N ARG A 246 25.22 7.92 19.67
CA ARG A 246 24.01 8.03 18.84
C ARG A 246 24.17 7.33 17.48
N ARG A 247 25.28 7.57 16.78
CA ARG A 247 25.57 6.93 15.48
C ARG A 247 25.75 5.41 15.62
N GLY A 248 26.40 4.94 16.68
CA GLY A 248 26.55 3.51 16.99
C GLY A 248 25.20 2.81 17.15
N LEU A 249 24.29 3.37 17.96
CA LEU A 249 22.94 2.81 18.13
C LEU A 249 22.14 2.77 16.81
N LEU A 250 22.25 3.81 15.98
CA LEU A 250 21.58 3.86 14.66
C LEU A 250 22.14 2.80 13.70
N ARG A 251 23.45 2.56 13.70
CA ARG A 251 24.08 1.51 12.87
C ARG A 251 23.64 0.11 13.28
N ILE A 252 23.60 -0.18 14.58
CA ILE A 252 23.07 -1.46 15.09
C ILE A 252 21.59 -1.62 14.72
N GLN A 253 20.79 -0.55 14.88
CA GLN A 253 19.38 -0.55 14.49
C GLN A 253 19.22 -0.86 12.99
N LYS A 254 20.04 -0.24 12.13
CA LYS A 254 20.05 -0.50 10.69
C LYS A 254 20.31 -1.97 10.38
N ASN A 255 21.33 -2.58 10.99
CA ASN A 255 21.65 -3.99 10.77
C ASN A 255 20.49 -4.93 11.16
N ILE A 256 19.78 -4.65 12.26
CA ILE A 256 18.58 -5.40 12.68
C ILE A 256 17.47 -5.27 11.63
N LEU A 257 17.23 -4.05 11.16
CA LEU A 257 16.19 -3.75 10.18
C LEU A 257 16.46 -4.37 8.81
N ASP A 258 17.72 -4.38 8.37
CA ASP A 258 18.13 -5.04 7.12
C ASP A 258 17.92 -6.56 7.18
N ARG A 259 18.15 -7.20 8.34
CA ARG A 259 17.75 -8.60 8.57
C ARG A 259 16.22 -8.75 8.49
N GLY A 260 15.47 -7.84 9.09
CA GLY A 260 14.00 -7.81 9.00
C GLY A 260 13.50 -7.74 7.56
N LEU A 261 14.13 -6.89 6.73
CA LEU A 261 13.80 -6.75 5.32
C LEU A 261 14.08 -8.03 4.54
N ARG A 262 15.25 -8.66 4.74
CA ARG A 262 15.59 -9.94 4.09
C ARG A 262 14.57 -11.04 4.45
N ARG A 263 14.18 -11.12 5.73
CA ARG A 263 13.14 -12.06 6.18
C ARG A 263 11.79 -11.79 5.50
N ALA A 264 11.40 -10.52 5.36
CA ALA A 264 10.18 -10.15 4.65
C ALA A 264 10.25 -10.50 3.15
N ALA A 265 11.39 -10.29 2.50
CA ALA A 265 11.60 -10.66 1.11
C ALA A 265 11.50 -12.18 0.87
N GLN A 266 11.83 -12.99 1.88
CA GLN A 266 11.64 -14.45 1.89
C GLN A 266 10.22 -14.88 2.29
N GLY A 267 9.27 -13.95 2.44
CA GLY A 267 7.90 -14.24 2.86
C GLY A 267 7.72 -14.47 4.38
N ASN A 268 8.78 -14.40 5.18
CA ASN A 268 8.72 -14.58 6.64
C ASN A 268 8.40 -13.26 7.36
N PHE A 269 7.15 -12.80 7.21
CA PHE A 269 6.67 -11.55 7.80
C PHE A 269 6.57 -11.59 9.32
N VAL A 270 6.40 -12.79 9.92
CA VAL A 270 6.39 -12.97 11.38
C VAL A 270 7.77 -12.65 11.96
N ALA A 271 8.83 -13.21 11.38
CA ALA A 271 10.19 -12.92 11.82
C ALA A 271 10.58 -11.47 11.50
N ALA A 272 10.18 -10.92 10.36
CA ALA A 272 10.37 -9.50 10.05
C ALA A 272 9.73 -8.57 11.10
N LYS A 273 8.51 -8.87 11.56
CA LYS A 273 7.82 -8.12 12.63
C LYS A 273 8.61 -8.16 13.95
N ARG A 274 9.22 -9.30 14.29
CA ARG A 274 10.07 -9.43 15.49
C ARG A 274 11.31 -8.54 15.39
N GLU A 275 11.97 -8.49 14.23
CA GLU A 275 13.13 -7.59 14.02
C GLU A 275 12.73 -6.12 14.09
N LEU A 276 11.59 -5.73 13.49
CA LEU A 276 11.03 -4.37 13.61
C LEU A 276 10.78 -3.99 15.08
N ALA A 277 10.23 -4.90 15.88
CA ALA A 277 9.98 -4.67 17.31
C ALA A 277 11.28 -4.53 18.10
N ARG A 278 12.30 -5.36 17.80
CA ARG A 278 13.64 -5.23 18.39
C ARG A 278 14.25 -3.88 18.04
N ALA A 279 14.27 -3.51 16.76
CA ALA A 279 14.80 -2.23 16.30
C ALA A 279 14.10 -1.02 16.96
N ALA A 280 12.78 -1.09 17.14
CA ALA A 280 12.00 -0.03 17.78
C ALA A 280 12.38 0.19 19.25
N LYS A 281 12.85 -0.85 19.96
CA LYS A 281 13.34 -0.72 21.34
C LYS A 281 14.72 -0.06 21.44
N LEU A 282 15.52 -0.03 20.36
CA LEU A 282 16.83 0.61 20.37
C LEU A 282 16.72 2.13 20.25
N VAL A 283 16.19 2.59 19.13
CA VAL A 283 15.99 4.01 18.82
C VAL A 283 14.54 4.21 18.38
N PRO A 284 13.64 4.56 19.32
CA PRO A 284 12.25 4.85 18.98
C PRO A 284 12.17 5.97 17.94
N ASN A 285 11.19 5.88 17.04
CA ASN A 285 10.86 6.95 16.08
C ASN A 285 11.95 7.38 15.09
N SER A 286 12.99 6.56 14.85
CA SER A 286 13.97 6.88 13.81
C SER A 286 13.33 6.87 12.41
N GLY A 287 13.76 7.79 11.53
CA GLY A 287 13.27 7.85 10.14
C GLY A 287 13.53 6.55 9.38
N PHE A 288 14.65 5.88 9.66
CA PHE A 288 15.00 4.59 9.05
C PHE A 288 14.04 3.47 9.48
N LEU A 289 13.60 3.44 10.74
CA LEU A 289 12.57 2.50 11.21
C LEU A 289 11.24 2.73 10.51
N GLN A 290 10.83 4.00 10.34
CA GLN A 290 9.58 4.33 9.64
C GLN A 290 9.64 3.91 8.17
N ALA A 291 10.72 4.24 7.47
CA ALA A 291 10.95 3.83 6.08
C ALA A 291 10.90 2.30 5.93
N MET A 292 11.56 1.56 6.84
CA MET A 292 11.58 0.11 6.79
C MET A 292 10.21 -0.53 7.07
N ARG A 293 9.42 0.05 7.99
CA ARG A 293 8.03 -0.37 8.23
C ARG A 293 7.20 -0.24 6.95
N GLN A 294 7.32 0.88 6.23
CA GLN A 294 6.61 1.07 4.97
C GLN A 294 7.08 0.08 3.90
N ARG A 295 8.39 -0.15 3.77
CA ARG A 295 8.93 -1.11 2.80
C ARG A 295 8.42 -2.53 3.04
N ILE A 296 8.43 -2.99 4.30
CA ILE A 296 7.90 -4.31 4.67
C ILE A 296 6.38 -4.38 4.44
N LYS A 297 5.64 -3.29 4.72
CA LYS A 297 4.20 -3.20 4.42
C LYS A 297 3.93 -3.38 2.91
N ILE A 298 4.73 -2.75 2.05
CA ILE A 298 4.63 -2.88 0.58
C ILE A 298 4.88 -4.33 0.16
N LEU A 299 5.94 -4.98 0.65
CA LEU A 299 6.22 -6.39 0.35
C LEU A 299 5.08 -7.32 0.79
N ARG A 300 4.54 -7.07 1.99
CA ARG A 300 3.42 -7.85 2.55
C ARG A 300 2.14 -7.70 1.72
N ARG A 301 1.84 -6.48 1.24
CA ARG A 301 0.73 -6.23 0.32
C ARG A 301 0.93 -6.93 -1.02
N ALA A 302 2.13 -6.86 -1.61
CA ALA A 302 2.44 -7.50 -2.89
C ALA A 302 2.30 -9.02 -2.79
N ALA A 303 2.84 -9.64 -1.73
CA ALA A 303 2.69 -11.08 -1.49
C ALA A 303 1.22 -11.50 -1.32
N ALA A 304 0.40 -10.71 -0.60
CA ALA A 304 -1.02 -10.98 -0.46
C ALA A 304 -1.77 -10.88 -1.80
N ALA A 305 -1.41 -9.91 -2.65
CA ALA A 305 -1.99 -9.77 -3.99
C ALA A 305 -1.72 -10.99 -4.87
N VAL A 306 -0.48 -11.51 -4.87
CA VAL A 306 -0.14 -12.74 -5.63
C VAL A 306 -0.95 -13.94 -5.15
N ILE A 307 -1.18 -14.08 -3.85
CA ILE A 307 -2.02 -15.16 -3.30
C ILE A 307 -3.48 -14.98 -3.75
N LEU A 308 -3.99 -13.74 -3.75
CA LEU A 308 -5.35 -13.45 -4.20
C LEU A 308 -5.53 -13.71 -5.70
N ASP A 309 -4.54 -13.40 -6.54
CA ASP A 309 -4.61 -13.71 -7.98
C ASP A 309 -4.70 -15.23 -8.23
N ARG A 310 -4.02 -16.04 -7.41
CA ARG A 310 -4.20 -17.51 -7.43
C ARG A 310 -5.57 -17.94 -6.95
N ALA A 311 -6.15 -17.23 -5.98
CA ALA A 311 -7.51 -17.49 -5.53
C ALA A 311 -8.53 -17.24 -6.65
N TRP A 312 -8.35 -16.16 -7.43
CA TRP A 312 -9.13 -15.89 -8.63
C TRP A 312 -9.02 -17.01 -9.66
N ALA A 313 -7.80 -17.44 -10.00
CA ALA A 313 -7.57 -18.53 -10.94
C ALA A 313 -8.22 -19.86 -10.48
N ALA A 314 -8.15 -20.18 -9.19
CA ALA A 314 -8.81 -21.36 -8.63
C ALA A 314 -10.35 -21.26 -8.73
N LEU A 315 -10.92 -20.06 -8.54
CA LEU A 315 -12.35 -19.84 -8.68
C LEU A 315 -12.80 -19.97 -10.14
N ASP A 316 -12.02 -19.44 -11.09
CA ASP A 316 -12.29 -19.57 -12.52
C ASP A 316 -12.16 -21.04 -12.99
N ALA A 317 -11.29 -21.84 -12.34
CA ALA A 317 -11.20 -23.29 -12.52
C ALA A 317 -12.32 -24.08 -11.80
N ARG A 318 -13.31 -23.40 -11.22
CA ARG A 318 -14.41 -23.97 -10.42
C ARG A 318 -13.98 -24.72 -9.14
N ASP A 319 -12.76 -24.52 -8.65
CA ASP A 319 -12.29 -25.02 -7.35
C ASP A 319 -12.55 -24.00 -6.22
N ALA A 320 -13.79 -23.97 -5.77
CA ALA A 320 -14.23 -23.05 -4.71
C ALA A 320 -13.50 -23.31 -3.36
N ALA A 321 -13.09 -24.54 -3.08
CA ALA A 321 -12.42 -24.90 -1.83
C ALA A 321 -11.01 -24.30 -1.78
N GLN A 322 -10.22 -24.51 -2.84
CA GLN A 322 -8.89 -23.95 -2.98
C GLN A 322 -8.94 -22.41 -3.02
N ALA A 323 -9.86 -21.85 -3.82
CA ALA A 323 -10.05 -20.41 -3.93
C ALA A 323 -10.34 -19.75 -2.57
N ARG A 324 -11.25 -20.34 -1.77
CA ARG A 324 -11.57 -19.86 -0.41
C ARG A 324 -10.37 -19.95 0.54
N ASN A 325 -9.58 -21.02 0.45
CA ASN A 325 -8.39 -21.20 1.29
C ASN A 325 -7.30 -20.18 0.96
N LEU A 326 -7.06 -19.90 -0.33
CA LEU A 326 -6.11 -18.89 -0.78
C LEU A 326 -6.55 -17.48 -0.36
N ALA A 327 -7.82 -17.14 -0.54
CA ALA A 327 -8.35 -15.86 -0.08
C ALA A 327 -8.17 -15.65 1.42
N LYS A 328 -8.44 -16.66 2.26
CA LYS A 328 -8.15 -16.60 3.71
C LYS A 328 -6.68 -16.34 4.00
N GLN A 329 -5.76 -16.96 3.24
CA GLN A 329 -4.32 -16.71 3.39
C GLN A 329 -3.97 -15.26 3.01
N ALA A 330 -4.49 -14.76 1.89
CA ALA A 330 -4.31 -13.37 1.47
C ALA A 330 -4.84 -12.38 2.51
N THR A 331 -6.03 -12.61 3.08
CA THR A 331 -6.63 -11.78 4.13
C THR A 331 -5.80 -11.77 5.40
N ARG A 332 -5.35 -12.93 5.90
CA ARG A 332 -4.43 -12.99 7.08
C ARG A 332 -3.15 -12.21 6.81
N LEU A 333 -2.66 -12.30 5.57
CA LEU A 333 -1.44 -11.61 5.19
C LEU A 333 -1.67 -10.12 5.03
N PHE A 334 -2.73 -9.62 4.41
CA PHE A 334 -3.00 -8.18 4.29
C PHE A 334 -4.50 -7.89 4.19
N PRO A 335 -5.21 -7.65 5.31
CA PRO A 335 -6.67 -7.49 5.32
C PRO A 335 -7.17 -6.27 4.54
N ALA A 336 -6.34 -5.23 4.41
CA ALA A 336 -6.70 -3.98 3.75
C ALA A 336 -6.50 -4.02 2.21
N LEU A 337 -6.45 -5.21 1.62
CA LEU A 337 -6.29 -5.36 0.18
C LEU A 337 -7.64 -5.04 -0.50
N THR A 338 -7.63 -4.05 -1.40
CA THR A 338 -8.86 -3.51 -2.01
C THR A 338 -9.68 -4.57 -2.75
N LYS A 339 -9.00 -5.46 -3.50
CA LYS A 339 -9.63 -6.52 -4.31
C LYS A 339 -10.26 -7.66 -3.49
N LEU A 340 -10.07 -7.73 -2.17
CA LEU A 340 -10.66 -8.81 -1.36
C LEU A 340 -12.19 -8.74 -1.37
N ARG A 341 -12.78 -7.55 -1.29
CA ARG A 341 -14.24 -7.38 -1.31
C ARG A 341 -14.86 -7.85 -2.62
N ASP A 342 -14.19 -7.58 -3.74
CA ASP A 342 -14.67 -8.00 -5.06
C ASP A 342 -14.57 -9.53 -5.21
N PHE A 343 -13.51 -10.12 -4.65
CA PHE A 343 -13.37 -11.57 -4.60
C PHE A 343 -14.46 -12.22 -3.74
N ASP A 344 -14.72 -11.70 -2.54
CA ASP A 344 -15.75 -12.22 -1.65
C ASP A 344 -17.13 -12.20 -2.31
N ARG A 345 -17.46 -11.10 -3.00
CA ARG A 345 -18.71 -10.98 -3.77
C ARG A 345 -18.79 -11.99 -4.93
N ARG A 346 -17.70 -12.19 -5.67
CA ARG A 346 -17.69 -13.18 -6.76
C ARG A 346 -17.75 -14.61 -6.22
N MET A 347 -17.12 -14.89 -5.09
CA MET A 347 -17.22 -16.17 -4.39
C MET A 347 -18.65 -16.43 -3.90
N GLU A 348 -19.35 -15.41 -3.42
CA GLU A 348 -20.78 -15.48 -3.07
C GLU A 348 -21.63 -15.79 -4.31
N TYR A 349 -21.46 -15.06 -5.41
CA TYR A 349 -22.16 -15.35 -6.66
C TYR A 349 -21.87 -16.75 -7.18
N PHE A 350 -20.62 -17.21 -7.09
CA PHE A 350 -20.27 -18.58 -7.46
C PHE A 350 -21.03 -19.61 -6.63
N GLN A 351 -21.19 -19.38 -5.32
CA GLN A 351 -21.94 -20.27 -4.43
C GLN A 351 -23.45 -20.27 -4.72
N LEU A 352 -24.00 -19.12 -5.08
CA LEU A 352 -25.43 -18.96 -5.37
C LEU A 352 -25.81 -19.43 -6.77
N TYR A 353 -24.91 -19.30 -7.75
CA TYR A 353 -25.21 -19.42 -9.19
C TYR A 353 -24.28 -20.37 -9.95
N GLY A 354 -23.43 -21.15 -9.27
CA GLY A 354 -22.60 -22.18 -9.90
C GLY A 354 -21.57 -21.63 -10.90
N GLY A 355 -21.17 -20.37 -10.78
CA GLY A 355 -20.26 -19.69 -11.70
C GLY A 355 -20.95 -18.90 -12.82
N HIS A 356 -22.28 -18.85 -12.83
CA HIS A 356 -23.05 -17.96 -13.71
C HIS A 356 -23.47 -16.67 -13.00
N GLN A 357 -24.14 -15.78 -13.73
CA GLN A 357 -24.69 -14.52 -13.22
C GLN A 357 -26.20 -14.48 -13.45
N PRO A 358 -26.99 -13.86 -12.55
CA PRO A 358 -28.42 -13.63 -12.79
C PRO A 358 -28.69 -12.96 -14.14
N GLY A 359 -29.68 -13.46 -14.88
CA GLY A 359 -30.05 -12.97 -16.21
C GLY A 359 -29.14 -13.44 -17.36
N HIS A 360 -28.04 -14.14 -17.06
CA HIS A 360 -27.19 -14.75 -18.08
C HIS A 360 -27.95 -15.88 -18.79
N VAL A 361 -27.84 -15.96 -20.12
CA VAL A 361 -28.33 -17.09 -20.93
C VAL A 361 -27.14 -17.94 -21.37
N PHE A 362 -27.16 -19.23 -21.06
CA PHE A 362 -26.13 -20.19 -21.45
C PHE A 362 -26.76 -21.43 -22.08
N ALA A 363 -25.97 -22.25 -22.76
CA ALA A 363 -26.41 -23.55 -23.27
C ALA A 363 -25.29 -24.56 -23.03
N ASP A 364 -25.64 -25.71 -22.45
CA ASP A 364 -24.66 -26.76 -22.14
C ASP A 364 -24.39 -27.61 -23.39
N ASN A 365 -23.14 -27.97 -23.59
CA ASN A 365 -22.75 -28.86 -24.68
C ASN A 365 -22.94 -30.32 -24.26
N PHE A 366 -23.25 -31.20 -25.22
CA PHE A 366 -23.28 -32.64 -24.95
C PHE A 366 -21.85 -33.20 -24.80
N LEU A 367 -21.61 -34.05 -23.79
CA LEU A 367 -20.28 -34.53 -23.38
C LEU A 367 -19.62 -35.53 -24.36
N GLY A 368 -20.34 -36.02 -25.37
CA GLY A 368 -19.83 -37.05 -26.28
C GLY A 368 -20.35 -36.97 -27.72
N ARG A 369 -21.04 -35.88 -28.08
CA ARG A 369 -21.62 -35.70 -29.42
C ARG A 369 -21.73 -34.21 -29.76
N SER A 370 -21.86 -33.91 -31.04
CA SER A 370 -22.21 -32.56 -31.49
C SER A 370 -23.66 -32.23 -31.13
N GLY A 371 -23.89 -31.03 -30.64
CA GLY A 371 -25.20 -30.55 -30.19
C GLY A 371 -25.11 -29.92 -28.80
N GLY A 372 -26.21 -29.29 -28.37
CA GLY A 372 -26.30 -28.67 -27.07
C GLY A 372 -27.72 -28.73 -26.53
N ALA A 373 -27.83 -28.53 -25.23
CA ALA A 373 -29.09 -28.37 -24.53
C ALA A 373 -29.76 -27.04 -24.91
N PRO A 374 -31.07 -26.89 -24.62
CA PRO A 374 -31.77 -25.63 -24.83
C PRO A 374 -31.10 -24.46 -24.10
N PRO A 375 -31.20 -23.21 -24.61
CA PRO A 375 -30.72 -22.04 -23.90
C PRO A 375 -31.42 -21.89 -22.54
N MET A 376 -30.62 -21.83 -21.47
CA MET A 376 -31.04 -21.71 -20.08
C MET A 376 -30.79 -20.29 -19.56
N LEU A 377 -31.82 -19.68 -18.97
CA LEU A 377 -31.75 -18.38 -18.31
C LEU A 377 -31.53 -18.57 -16.81
N VAL A 378 -30.51 -17.90 -16.25
CA VAL A 378 -30.21 -17.94 -14.81
C VAL A 378 -31.18 -17.04 -14.04
N ILE A 379 -32.00 -17.66 -13.20
CA ILE A 379 -32.94 -17.01 -12.30
C ILE A 379 -32.25 -16.70 -10.96
N PRO A 380 -32.32 -15.45 -10.46
CA PRO A 380 -31.67 -15.07 -9.21
C PRO A 380 -32.23 -15.83 -8.00
N ALA A 381 -31.41 -15.96 -6.95
CA ALA A 381 -31.91 -16.30 -5.62
C ALA A 381 -32.78 -15.15 -5.10
N GLY A 382 -33.80 -15.44 -4.30
CA GLY A 382 -34.70 -14.41 -3.81
C GLY A 382 -35.97 -14.98 -3.21
N HIS A 383 -36.97 -14.13 -3.00
CA HIS A 383 -38.28 -14.52 -2.51
C HIS A 383 -39.37 -13.84 -3.35
N PHE A 384 -40.56 -14.44 -3.33
CA PHE A 384 -41.77 -13.84 -3.89
C PHE A 384 -43.01 -14.34 -3.18
N ILE A 385 -44.13 -13.67 -3.42
CA ILE A 385 -45.44 -14.13 -2.99
C ILE A 385 -46.05 -14.99 -4.10
N MET A 386 -46.20 -16.28 -3.81
CA MET A 386 -46.85 -17.25 -4.69
C MET A 386 -48.36 -17.25 -4.46
N GLY A 387 -49.14 -17.39 -5.52
CA GLY A 387 -50.60 -17.30 -5.48
C GLY A 387 -51.11 -15.86 -5.49
N THR A 388 -52.39 -15.65 -5.16
CA THR A 388 -52.99 -14.32 -5.18
C THR A 388 -53.86 -14.02 -3.95
N THR A 389 -53.75 -12.80 -3.43
CA THR A 389 -54.71 -12.21 -2.48
C THR A 389 -55.69 -11.24 -3.14
N ALA A 390 -55.39 -10.79 -4.36
CA ALA A 390 -56.06 -9.65 -4.97
C ALA A 390 -57.30 -10.09 -5.75
N ALA A 391 -58.45 -9.52 -5.39
CA ALA A 391 -59.68 -9.54 -6.18
C ALA A 391 -59.53 -8.67 -7.44
N GLY A 392 -58.60 -9.01 -8.33
CA GLY A 392 -58.43 -8.35 -9.62
C GLY A 392 -59.27 -9.05 -10.69
N SER A 393 -60.32 -8.35 -11.16
CA SER A 393 -61.21 -8.54 -12.35
C SER A 393 -61.61 -9.94 -12.87
N GLY A 394 -61.12 -11.03 -12.29
CA GLY A 394 -61.42 -12.42 -12.65
C GLY A 394 -61.71 -13.28 -11.42
N ARG A 395 -62.39 -14.41 -11.63
CA ARG A 395 -62.77 -15.33 -10.56
C ARG A 395 -61.55 -16.08 -10.03
N ILE A 396 -61.03 -15.67 -8.86
CA ILE A 396 -59.94 -16.37 -8.15
C ILE A 396 -60.39 -17.80 -7.85
N ARG A 397 -59.57 -18.79 -8.24
CA ARG A 397 -59.83 -20.20 -7.92
C ARG A 397 -59.33 -20.52 -6.50
N ALA A 398 -59.99 -21.44 -5.81
CA ALA A 398 -59.56 -21.88 -4.47
C ALA A 398 -58.11 -22.41 -4.47
N SER A 399 -57.67 -23.03 -5.57
CA SER A 399 -56.30 -23.52 -5.77
C SER A 399 -55.23 -22.44 -5.88
N GLN A 400 -55.61 -21.16 -6.00
CA GLN A 400 -54.67 -20.03 -6.09
C GLN A 400 -54.45 -19.34 -4.73
N ARG A 401 -55.02 -19.89 -3.64
CA ARG A 401 -54.98 -19.37 -2.27
C ARG A 401 -54.42 -20.43 -1.30
N PRO A 402 -53.86 -20.02 -0.15
CA PRO A 402 -53.54 -18.64 0.22
C PRO A 402 -52.28 -18.15 -0.49
N ALA A 403 -52.18 -16.83 -0.66
CA ALA A 403 -50.90 -16.24 -1.03
C ALA A 403 -49.90 -16.46 0.11
N HIS A 404 -48.71 -16.91 -0.23
CA HIS A 404 -47.68 -17.23 0.75
C HIS A 404 -46.29 -16.93 0.19
N GLU A 405 -45.35 -16.63 1.07
CA GLU A 405 -43.97 -16.35 0.68
C GLU A 405 -43.22 -17.64 0.36
N VAL A 406 -42.48 -17.63 -0.75
CA VAL A 406 -41.56 -18.70 -1.15
C VAL A 406 -40.16 -18.10 -1.32
N THR A 407 -39.15 -18.77 -0.76
CA THR A 407 -37.74 -18.32 -0.81
C THR A 407 -36.85 -19.34 -1.50
N PHE A 408 -36.06 -18.88 -2.47
CA PHE A 408 -34.99 -19.61 -3.12
C PHE A 408 -33.64 -19.15 -2.57
N GLY A 409 -32.99 -19.98 -1.73
CA GLY A 409 -31.68 -19.69 -1.15
C GLY A 409 -30.50 -19.78 -2.14
N ARG A 410 -30.75 -20.27 -3.36
CA ARG A 410 -29.80 -20.34 -4.48
C ARG A 410 -30.54 -20.01 -5.77
N GLY A 411 -29.81 -19.54 -6.77
CA GLY A 411 -30.37 -19.42 -8.11
C GLY A 411 -30.54 -20.79 -8.76
N PHE A 412 -31.33 -20.82 -9.81
CA PHE A 412 -31.51 -21.96 -10.69
C PHE A 412 -31.56 -21.46 -12.13
N ALA A 413 -31.46 -22.35 -13.10
CA ALA A 413 -31.67 -21.99 -14.49
C ALA A 413 -32.96 -22.64 -15.01
N ILE A 414 -33.68 -21.93 -15.87
CA ILE A 414 -34.89 -22.42 -16.54
C ILE A 414 -34.71 -22.22 -18.05
N SER A 415 -35.28 -23.10 -18.88
CA SER A 415 -35.21 -22.90 -20.33
C SER A 415 -35.80 -21.54 -20.68
N ARG A 416 -35.08 -20.76 -21.50
CA ARG A 416 -35.49 -19.41 -21.88
C ARG A 416 -36.80 -19.41 -22.66
N THR A 417 -37.04 -20.49 -23.40
CA THR A 417 -38.26 -20.76 -24.16
C THR A 417 -38.79 -22.14 -23.79
N GLU A 418 -40.02 -22.44 -24.22
CA GLU A 418 -40.50 -23.80 -24.30
C GLU A 418 -39.55 -24.66 -25.14
N VAL A 419 -39.50 -25.96 -24.85
CA VAL A 419 -38.71 -26.92 -25.63
C VAL A 419 -39.30 -26.99 -27.03
N THR A 420 -38.44 -26.82 -28.04
CA THR A 420 -38.85 -26.82 -29.44
C THR A 420 -39.00 -28.24 -30.00
N VAL A 421 -39.74 -28.37 -31.10
CA VAL A 421 -39.85 -29.63 -31.84
C VAL A 421 -38.48 -30.14 -32.29
N ASN A 422 -37.55 -29.27 -32.68
CA ASN A 422 -36.18 -29.65 -33.06
C ASN A 422 -35.38 -30.23 -31.88
N GLU A 423 -35.46 -29.61 -30.71
CA GLU A 423 -34.78 -30.08 -29.50
C GLU A 423 -35.36 -31.43 -29.04
N PHE A 424 -36.68 -31.57 -29.02
CA PHE A 424 -37.33 -32.84 -28.70
C PHE A 424 -37.05 -33.92 -29.75
N ARG A 425 -36.97 -33.56 -31.04
CA ARG A 425 -36.56 -34.48 -32.11
C ARG A 425 -35.16 -35.03 -31.89
N ALA A 426 -34.23 -34.23 -31.37
CA ALA A 426 -32.88 -34.70 -31.04
C ALA A 426 -32.92 -35.81 -29.97
N PHE A 427 -33.74 -35.63 -28.92
CA PHE A 427 -34.01 -36.65 -27.92
C PHE A 427 -34.57 -37.94 -28.53
N ILE A 428 -35.63 -37.83 -29.35
CA ILE A 428 -36.25 -38.99 -30.00
C ILE A 428 -35.25 -39.74 -30.89
N ARG A 429 -34.45 -39.02 -31.70
CA ARG A 429 -33.41 -39.63 -32.54
C ARG A 429 -32.30 -40.29 -31.73
N ALA A 430 -31.93 -39.71 -30.59
CA ALA A 430 -30.86 -40.22 -29.73
C ALA A 430 -31.25 -41.47 -28.96
N THR A 431 -32.53 -41.62 -28.62
CA THR A 431 -33.01 -42.64 -27.66
C THR A 431 -33.95 -43.66 -28.28
N GLY A 432 -34.56 -43.36 -29.43
CA GLY A 432 -35.66 -44.16 -29.98
C GLY A 432 -36.94 -44.07 -29.15
N TYR A 433 -37.06 -43.08 -28.27
CA TYR A 433 -38.21 -42.95 -27.36
C TYR A 433 -39.53 -42.80 -28.14
N VAL A 434 -40.57 -43.47 -27.65
CA VAL A 434 -41.94 -43.43 -28.19
C VAL A 434 -42.82 -42.74 -27.16
N THR A 435 -43.46 -41.63 -27.55
CA THR A 435 -44.24 -40.80 -26.62
C THR A 435 -45.55 -41.46 -26.20
N ASP A 436 -46.13 -41.00 -25.10
CA ASP A 436 -47.44 -41.49 -24.64
C ASP A 436 -48.54 -41.29 -25.68
N ALA A 437 -48.55 -40.18 -26.41
CA ALA A 437 -49.49 -39.97 -27.53
C ALA A 437 -49.34 -41.06 -28.61
N GLN A 438 -48.11 -41.44 -28.96
CA GLN A 438 -47.87 -42.49 -29.95
C GLN A 438 -48.25 -43.89 -29.41
N ARG A 439 -48.06 -44.16 -28.12
CA ARG A 439 -48.45 -45.43 -27.48
C ARG A 439 -49.97 -45.58 -27.36
N ASN A 440 -50.65 -44.48 -27.06
CA ASN A 440 -52.08 -44.46 -26.75
C ASN A 440 -52.96 -44.25 -28.00
N GLY A 441 -52.36 -44.12 -29.18
CA GLY A 441 -53.08 -43.95 -30.44
C GLY A 441 -53.67 -42.56 -30.60
N GLY A 442 -52.88 -41.51 -30.32
CA GLY A 442 -53.18 -40.12 -30.66
C GLY A 442 -53.20 -39.14 -29.49
N SER A 443 -53.65 -37.92 -29.78
CA SER A 443 -53.78 -36.81 -28.84
C SER A 443 -55.03 -35.96 -29.15
N ARG A 444 -55.30 -34.96 -28.32
CA ARG A 444 -56.31 -33.93 -28.61
C ARG A 444 -55.68 -32.76 -29.38
N VAL A 445 -56.37 -32.30 -30.41
CA VAL A 445 -56.03 -31.13 -31.24
C VAL A 445 -57.17 -30.12 -31.18
N TYR A 446 -56.86 -28.84 -31.41
CA TYR A 446 -57.85 -27.77 -31.49
C TYR A 446 -58.32 -27.61 -32.94
N ASP A 447 -59.63 -27.63 -33.12
CA ASP A 447 -60.27 -27.40 -34.42
C ASP A 447 -60.71 -25.94 -34.52
N ASP A 448 -59.99 -25.16 -35.33
CA ASP A 448 -60.26 -23.74 -35.55
C ASP A 448 -61.66 -23.47 -36.15
N ALA A 449 -62.19 -24.41 -36.94
CA ALA A 449 -63.48 -24.24 -37.59
C ALA A 449 -64.64 -24.36 -36.60
N THR A 450 -64.50 -25.23 -35.59
CA THR A 450 -65.55 -25.47 -34.58
C THR A 450 -65.27 -24.81 -33.23
N GLY A 451 -64.05 -24.32 -33.02
CA GLY A 451 -63.57 -23.76 -31.75
C GLY A 451 -63.50 -24.79 -30.62
N ARG A 452 -63.36 -26.08 -30.93
CA ARG A 452 -63.43 -27.18 -29.97
C ARG A 452 -62.20 -28.08 -30.02
N MET A 453 -61.88 -28.69 -28.88
CA MET A 453 -60.86 -29.75 -28.81
C MET A 453 -61.43 -31.08 -29.32
N ARG A 454 -60.82 -31.65 -30.35
CA ARG A 454 -61.15 -32.95 -30.96
C ARG A 454 -60.05 -33.98 -30.65
N THR A 455 -60.42 -35.26 -30.52
CA THR A 455 -59.44 -36.36 -30.49
C THR A 455 -58.96 -36.67 -31.91
N ASP A 456 -57.65 -36.76 -32.08
CA ASP A 456 -57.01 -37.13 -33.33
C ASP A 456 -56.10 -38.35 -33.09
N PRO A 457 -56.39 -39.50 -33.72
CA PRO A 457 -55.65 -40.72 -33.48
C PRO A 457 -54.22 -40.72 -34.05
N GLU A 458 -53.90 -39.78 -34.93
CA GLU A 458 -52.59 -39.67 -35.58
C GLU A 458 -51.72 -38.59 -34.94
N ALA A 459 -52.32 -37.62 -34.24
CA ALA A 459 -51.62 -36.50 -33.62
C ALA A 459 -50.59 -36.94 -32.57
N ASN A 460 -49.35 -36.49 -32.74
CA ASN A 460 -48.21 -36.76 -31.89
C ASN A 460 -47.25 -35.55 -31.85
N TRP A 461 -46.08 -35.70 -31.21
CA TRP A 461 -45.13 -34.58 -30.99
C TRP A 461 -44.61 -33.89 -32.27
N ARG A 462 -44.83 -34.49 -33.44
CA ARG A 462 -44.48 -33.91 -34.75
C ARG A 462 -45.53 -32.94 -35.27
N ASP A 463 -46.67 -32.85 -34.61
CA ASP A 463 -47.83 -32.08 -35.04
C ASP A 463 -48.02 -30.85 -34.15
N ASP A 464 -48.60 -29.80 -34.72
CA ASP A 464 -48.90 -28.55 -34.06
C ASP A 464 -50.27 -28.61 -33.35
N TYR A 465 -50.75 -27.47 -32.84
CA TYR A 465 -51.97 -27.44 -32.02
C TYR A 465 -53.23 -27.89 -32.75
N ASN A 466 -53.29 -27.81 -34.09
CA ASN A 466 -54.46 -28.20 -34.89
C ASN A 466 -54.29 -29.56 -35.60
N GLY A 467 -53.15 -30.24 -35.37
CA GLY A 467 -52.85 -31.55 -35.93
C GLY A 467 -52.14 -31.50 -37.29
N HIS A 468 -51.63 -30.34 -37.71
CA HIS A 468 -50.79 -30.23 -38.90
C HIS A 468 -49.31 -30.41 -38.57
N PRO A 469 -48.44 -30.76 -39.54
CA PRO A 469 -47.01 -30.93 -39.27
C PRO A 469 -46.38 -29.66 -38.67
N ALA A 470 -45.75 -29.81 -37.50
CA ALA A 470 -45.13 -28.71 -36.79
C ALA A 470 -43.76 -28.32 -37.38
N HIS A 471 -43.54 -27.01 -37.52
CA HIS A 471 -42.23 -26.42 -37.74
C HIS A 471 -41.28 -26.70 -36.57
N GLY A 472 -39.99 -26.78 -36.88
CA GLY A 472 -38.96 -27.23 -35.93
C GLY A 472 -38.68 -26.29 -34.76
N ASP A 473 -38.96 -25.00 -34.92
CA ASP A 473 -38.77 -23.94 -33.92
C ASP A 473 -40.02 -23.69 -33.06
N MET A 474 -41.15 -24.31 -33.39
CA MET A 474 -42.35 -24.25 -32.55
C MET A 474 -42.16 -25.05 -31.25
N PRO A 475 -42.89 -24.68 -30.18
CA PRO A 475 -42.97 -25.51 -28.97
C PRO A 475 -43.44 -26.91 -29.31
N VAL A 476 -42.80 -27.93 -28.72
CA VAL A 476 -43.27 -29.31 -28.87
C VAL A 476 -44.59 -29.49 -28.12
N LEU A 477 -45.61 -29.96 -28.84
CA LEU A 477 -46.93 -30.27 -28.28
C LEU A 477 -47.14 -31.79 -28.21
N HIS A 478 -48.31 -32.21 -27.74
CA HIS A 478 -48.69 -33.63 -27.67
C HIS A 478 -47.71 -34.52 -26.88
N VAL A 479 -47.03 -33.92 -25.90
CA VAL A 479 -46.14 -34.60 -24.95
C VAL A 479 -46.81 -34.66 -23.58
N SER A 480 -46.74 -35.82 -22.95
CA SER A 480 -47.21 -36.02 -21.58
C SER A 480 -46.19 -35.52 -20.55
N TRP A 481 -46.60 -35.50 -19.29
CA TRP A 481 -45.66 -35.29 -18.17
C TRP A 481 -44.54 -36.34 -18.16
N ASN A 482 -44.85 -37.61 -18.47
CA ASN A 482 -43.86 -38.68 -18.52
C ASN A 482 -42.82 -38.44 -19.62
N ASP A 483 -43.27 -37.98 -20.79
CA ASP A 483 -42.41 -37.68 -21.93
C ASP A 483 -41.46 -36.51 -21.60
N ALA A 484 -41.98 -35.48 -20.93
CA ALA A 484 -41.20 -34.33 -20.51
C ALA A 484 -40.16 -34.70 -19.44
N VAL A 485 -40.51 -35.55 -18.47
CA VAL A 485 -39.57 -36.08 -17.48
C VAL A 485 -38.48 -36.92 -18.15
N ALA A 486 -38.85 -37.82 -19.07
CA ALA A 486 -37.89 -38.62 -19.82
C ALA A 486 -36.90 -37.75 -20.61
N TYR A 487 -37.39 -36.67 -21.24
CA TYR A 487 -36.55 -35.68 -21.92
C TYR A 487 -35.54 -35.01 -20.97
N THR A 488 -35.97 -34.57 -19.78
CA THR A 488 -35.05 -33.95 -18.80
C THR A 488 -34.00 -34.92 -18.24
N HIS A 489 -34.35 -36.19 -18.06
CA HIS A 489 -33.38 -37.23 -17.68
C HIS A 489 -32.35 -37.49 -18.78
N TRP A 490 -32.80 -37.53 -20.03
CA TRP A 490 -31.89 -37.64 -21.17
C TRP A 490 -30.94 -36.44 -21.24
N LEU A 491 -31.45 -35.20 -21.15
CA LEU A 491 -30.60 -34.01 -21.11
C LEU A 491 -29.54 -34.10 -20.01
N SER A 492 -29.95 -34.51 -18.80
CA SER A 492 -29.01 -34.66 -17.68
C SER A 492 -27.88 -35.64 -17.98
N LYS A 493 -28.18 -36.73 -18.69
CA LYS A 493 -27.18 -37.72 -19.09
C LYS A 493 -26.24 -37.18 -20.17
N GLU A 494 -26.77 -36.42 -21.12
CA GLU A 494 -25.98 -35.90 -22.24
C GLU A 494 -25.06 -34.73 -21.85
N THR A 495 -25.48 -33.87 -20.92
CA THR A 495 -24.71 -32.71 -20.47
C THR A 495 -23.84 -33.01 -19.24
N GLY A 496 -24.25 -33.98 -18.41
CA GLY A 496 -23.66 -34.22 -17.09
C GLY A 496 -24.16 -33.26 -16.00
N ASP A 497 -24.99 -32.28 -16.36
CA ASP A 497 -25.64 -31.36 -15.44
C ASP A 497 -27.03 -31.87 -15.04
N LYS A 498 -27.65 -31.28 -14.01
CA LYS A 498 -28.94 -31.73 -13.50
C LYS A 498 -30.10 -30.97 -14.14
N TYR A 499 -30.79 -31.61 -15.07
CA TYR A 499 -32.04 -31.13 -15.68
C TYR A 499 -33.26 -31.79 -15.04
N HIS A 500 -34.32 -31.02 -14.83
CA HIS A 500 -35.62 -31.51 -14.35
C HIS A 500 -36.73 -30.50 -14.71
N LEU A 501 -37.99 -30.92 -14.60
CA LEU A 501 -39.12 -30.00 -14.72
C LEU A 501 -39.10 -28.98 -13.56
N PRO A 502 -39.40 -27.69 -13.81
CA PRO A 502 -39.52 -26.73 -12.73
C PRO A 502 -40.66 -27.14 -11.79
N SER A 503 -40.48 -26.92 -10.49
CA SER A 503 -41.62 -26.90 -9.57
C SER A 503 -42.56 -25.75 -9.93
N GLU A 504 -43.83 -25.84 -9.51
CA GLU A 504 -44.81 -24.76 -9.71
C GLU A 504 -44.29 -23.43 -9.16
N ALA A 505 -43.66 -23.44 -7.98
CA ALA A 505 -43.07 -22.25 -7.39
C ALA A 505 -41.90 -21.67 -8.22
N GLN A 506 -41.03 -22.51 -8.78
CA GLN A 506 -39.95 -22.04 -9.67
C GLN A 506 -40.51 -21.44 -10.96
N PHE A 507 -41.54 -22.08 -11.53
CA PHE A 507 -42.20 -21.62 -12.73
C PHE A 507 -42.89 -20.26 -12.50
N GLU A 508 -43.72 -20.14 -11.45
CA GLU A 508 -44.40 -18.89 -11.11
C GLU A 508 -43.41 -17.78 -10.76
N TYR A 509 -42.32 -18.09 -10.04
CA TYR A 509 -41.28 -17.11 -9.72
C TYR A 509 -40.61 -16.55 -10.98
N ALA A 510 -40.24 -17.42 -11.92
CA ALA A 510 -39.64 -17.02 -13.19
C ALA A 510 -40.62 -16.19 -14.04
N MET A 511 -41.87 -16.64 -14.16
CA MET A 511 -42.90 -15.95 -14.96
C MET A 511 -43.31 -14.60 -14.38
N ARG A 512 -43.29 -14.44 -13.05
CA ARG A 512 -43.58 -13.14 -12.42
C ARG A 512 -42.47 -12.13 -12.66
N ALA A 513 -41.21 -12.56 -12.79
CA ALA A 513 -40.06 -11.68 -13.03
C ALA A 513 -40.02 -10.46 -12.09
N GLY A 514 -40.41 -10.63 -10.82
CA GLY A 514 -40.49 -9.57 -9.80
C GLY A 514 -41.81 -8.79 -9.74
N SER A 515 -42.74 -9.03 -10.67
CA SER A 515 -44.09 -8.44 -10.63
C SER A 515 -44.99 -9.11 -9.58
N VAL A 516 -45.87 -8.30 -9.00
CA VAL A 516 -46.89 -8.73 -8.02
C VAL A 516 -48.31 -8.77 -8.62
N GLY A 517 -48.46 -8.32 -9.86
CA GLY A 517 -49.73 -8.24 -10.58
C GLY A 517 -50.17 -9.58 -11.19
N PRO A 518 -51.33 -9.59 -11.88
CA PRO A 518 -51.84 -10.78 -12.58
C PRO A 518 -50.98 -11.17 -13.79
N TYR A 519 -50.30 -10.20 -14.39
CA TYR A 519 -49.40 -10.39 -15.52
C TYR A 519 -48.07 -9.69 -15.27
N TRP A 520 -47.00 -10.17 -15.92
CA TRP A 520 -45.67 -9.60 -15.79
C TRP A 520 -45.55 -8.17 -16.37
N TRP A 521 -46.43 -7.79 -17.31
CA TRP A 521 -46.53 -6.43 -17.86
C TRP A 521 -47.46 -5.51 -17.04
N GLY A 522 -47.99 -5.98 -15.91
CA GLY A 522 -48.95 -5.22 -15.11
C GLY A 522 -50.41 -5.42 -15.53
N PRO A 523 -51.35 -4.66 -14.95
CA PRO A 523 -52.77 -4.79 -15.27
C PRO A 523 -53.11 -4.23 -16.65
N GLY A 524 -54.12 -4.81 -17.31
CA GLY A 524 -54.67 -4.32 -18.57
C GLY A 524 -54.13 -5.04 -19.82
N THR A 525 -54.54 -4.55 -20.98
CA THR A 525 -54.14 -5.10 -22.28
C THR A 525 -52.68 -4.76 -22.57
N PRO A 526 -51.85 -5.74 -22.96
CA PRO A 526 -50.45 -5.49 -23.29
C PRO A 526 -50.34 -4.52 -24.48
N VAL A 527 -49.40 -3.57 -24.41
CA VAL A 527 -49.16 -2.55 -25.45
C VAL A 527 -48.41 -3.09 -26.67
N GLN A 528 -47.93 -4.33 -26.59
CA GLN A 528 -47.25 -5.05 -27.66
C GLN A 528 -47.85 -6.45 -27.76
N LYS A 529 -47.69 -7.11 -28.92
CA LYS A 529 -48.08 -8.51 -29.05
C LYS A 529 -47.27 -9.32 -28.04
N VAL A 530 -47.98 -10.03 -27.17
CA VAL A 530 -47.41 -11.01 -26.25
C VAL A 530 -47.94 -12.38 -26.67
N GLU A 531 -47.06 -13.37 -26.65
CA GLU A 531 -47.37 -14.77 -26.96
C GLU A 531 -46.97 -15.63 -25.76
N ASN A 532 -47.37 -16.90 -25.75
CA ASN A 532 -47.05 -17.86 -24.68
C ASN A 532 -47.43 -17.37 -23.28
N LEU A 533 -48.67 -16.86 -23.14
CA LEU A 533 -49.23 -16.52 -21.85
C LEU A 533 -49.61 -17.81 -21.12
N ALA A 534 -48.76 -18.28 -20.22
CA ALA A 534 -49.16 -19.27 -19.22
C ALA A 534 -50.14 -18.60 -18.24
N GLY A 535 -51.42 -19.02 -18.25
CA GLY A 535 -52.47 -18.50 -17.38
C GLY A 535 -53.84 -19.10 -17.68
#